data_AF-A0A1B6JZJ9-F1
#
_entry.id   AF-A0A1B6JZJ9-F1
#
_cell.length_a   1.000
_cell.length_b   1.000
_cell.length_c   1.000
_cell.angle_alpha   90.00
_cell.angle_beta   90.00
_cell.angle_gamma   90.00
#
_symmetry.space_group_name_H-M   'P 1'
#
loop_
_entity.id
_entity.type
_entity.pdbx_description
1 polymer ?
#
loop_
_entity_poly.entity_id
_entity_poly.type
_entity_poly.pdbx_seq_one_letter_code
_entity_poly.pdbx_strand_id
1 'polypeptide(L)'
;IINRLSCCSGQPPPIHQTTVWVGQRLTGTAGQPVDDITRYSQLTDPVEILQQTLEWGHLAPTSPDTLPCYPFYERDPFILDARPDVYFTGNQQTFQTRIVETPNGSGDPHRVRLVCLPRFAETSTCAIVNLSTLDCHPMTFGAAGM
;
A
#
# COMPACT_ATOMS: atom_id res chain seq x y z
N ILE A 1 12.95 14.00 2.15
CA ILE A 1 11.77 14.80 1.72
C ILE A 1 10.44 14.02 1.76
N ILE A 2 10.40 12.78 2.27
CA ILE A 2 9.17 11.96 2.33
C ILE A 2 8.78 11.60 3.79
N ASN A 3 9.07 12.47 4.76
CA ASN A 3 8.85 12.17 6.18
C ASN A 3 7.77 13.04 6.85
N ARG A 4 6.80 13.54 6.07
CA ARG A 4 5.91 14.60 6.56
C ARG A 4 4.43 14.43 6.23
N LEU A 5 3.91 13.21 6.11
CA LEU A 5 2.49 13.04 5.77
C LEU A 5 1.62 12.21 6.72
N SER A 6 2.11 11.66 7.83
CA SER A 6 1.18 11.11 8.83
C SER A 6 1.65 11.08 10.29
N CYS A 7 2.83 11.59 10.63
CA CYS A 7 3.27 11.66 12.04
C CYS A 7 2.80 12.92 12.79
N CYS A 8 2.15 13.89 12.13
CA CYS A 8 1.86 15.21 12.75
C CYS A 8 0.41 15.42 13.22
N SER A 9 -0.50 14.45 13.11
CA SER A 9 -1.90 14.64 13.53
C SER A 9 -2.19 14.20 14.98
N GLY A 10 -1.20 13.69 15.73
CA GLY A 10 -1.38 13.33 17.15
C GLY A 10 -2.43 12.24 17.43
N GLN A 11 -2.92 11.56 16.38
CA GLN A 11 -3.78 10.39 16.52
C GLN A 11 -2.91 9.12 16.64
N PRO A 12 -3.35 8.08 17.38
CA PRO A 12 -2.68 6.78 17.34
C PRO A 12 -2.53 6.37 15.87
N PRO A 13 -1.34 5.91 15.43
CA PRO A 13 -1.09 5.68 14.02
C PRO A 13 -2.15 4.70 13.50
N PRO A 14 -3.00 5.09 12.54
CA PRO A 14 -3.89 4.13 11.93
C PRO A 14 -3.01 3.08 11.25
N ILE A 15 -3.34 1.80 11.40
CA ILE A 15 -2.52 0.72 10.81
C ILE A 15 -2.51 0.77 9.26
N HIS A 16 -3.34 1.64 8.67
CA HIS A 16 -3.33 2.01 7.27
C HIS A 16 -3.50 3.52 7.12
N GLN A 17 -2.98 4.05 6.02
CA GLN A 17 -3.11 5.46 5.67
C GLN A 17 -3.83 5.59 4.33
N THR A 18 -4.96 6.29 4.32
CA THR A 18 -5.59 6.78 3.10
C THR A 18 -5.40 8.30 3.04
N THR A 19 -4.85 8.81 1.95
CA THR A 19 -4.67 10.25 1.73
C THR A 19 -4.98 10.60 0.29
N VAL A 20 -5.74 11.67 0.08
CA VAL A 20 -6.01 12.20 -1.26
C VAL A 20 -4.99 13.30 -1.56
N TRP A 21 -4.22 13.14 -2.64
CA TRP A 21 -3.27 14.14 -3.12
C TRP A 21 -3.60 14.54 -4.54
N VAL A 22 -3.86 15.84 -4.75
CA VAL A 22 -4.07 16.43 -6.09
C VAL A 22 -5.14 15.67 -6.89
N GLY A 23 -6.23 15.27 -6.23
CA GLY A 23 -7.33 14.51 -6.84
C GLY A 23 -7.13 13.00 -6.93
N GLN A 24 -5.91 12.50 -6.77
CA GLN A 24 -5.63 11.06 -6.73
C GLN A 24 -5.74 10.51 -5.31
N ARG A 25 -6.35 9.33 -5.17
CA ARG A 25 -6.48 8.64 -3.89
C ARG A 25 -5.31 7.67 -3.71
N LEU A 26 -4.49 7.93 -2.69
CA LEU A 26 -3.42 7.05 -2.28
C LEU A 26 -3.85 6.32 -1.02
N THR A 27 -3.76 5.00 -1.03
CA THR A 27 -4.02 4.17 0.15
C THR A 27 -2.85 3.21 0.33
N GLY A 28 -2.47 2.93 1.57
CA GLY A 28 -1.44 1.94 1.81
C GLY A 28 -1.24 1.61 3.28
N THR A 29 -0.42 0.60 3.52
CA THR A 29 -0.08 0.11 4.86
C THR A 29 1.43 0.02 5.02
N ALA A 30 1.89 -0.14 6.26
CA ALA A 30 3.32 -0.25 6.56
C ALA A 30 3.93 -1.64 6.24
N GLY A 31 3.15 -2.57 5.67
CA GLY A 31 3.62 -3.92 5.31
C GLY A 31 3.04 -5.05 6.16
N GLN A 32 2.58 -4.76 7.38
CA GLN A 32 2.16 -5.79 8.33
C GLN A 32 1.05 -6.72 7.79
N PRO A 33 -0.01 -6.24 7.11
CA PRO A 33 -1.04 -7.13 6.59
C PRO A 33 -0.54 -8.06 5.48
N VAL A 34 0.39 -7.57 4.63
CA VAL A 34 0.97 -8.38 3.55
C VAL A 34 1.86 -9.48 4.13
N ASP A 35 2.70 -9.13 5.09
CA ASP A 35 3.56 -10.08 5.79
C ASP A 35 2.75 -11.14 6.55
N ASP A 36 1.61 -10.74 7.13
CA ASP A 36 0.72 -11.63 7.87
C ASP A 36 -0.03 -12.61 6.93
N ILE A 37 -0.58 -12.12 5.81
CA ILE A 37 -1.18 -12.98 4.77
C ILE A 37 -0.15 -13.97 4.23
N THR A 38 1.11 -13.55 4.03
CA THR A 38 2.19 -14.43 3.56
C THR A 38 2.42 -15.60 4.52
N ARG A 39 2.27 -15.39 5.83
CA ARG A 39 2.49 -16.45 6.84
C ARG A 39 1.36 -17.49 6.86
N TYR A 40 0.15 -17.11 6.49
CA TYR A 40 -1.05 -17.93 6.62
C TYR A 40 -1.71 -18.31 5.29
N SER A 41 -1.09 -17.98 4.15
CA SER A 41 -1.58 -18.31 2.81
C SER A 41 -0.50 -18.95 1.94
N GLN A 42 -0.90 -19.43 0.75
CA GLN A 42 0.04 -19.95 -0.26
C GLN A 42 0.61 -18.83 -1.15
N LEU A 43 0.20 -17.58 -0.93
CA LEU A 43 0.68 -16.43 -1.69
C LEU A 43 2.07 -16.04 -1.17
N THR A 44 3.08 -16.14 -2.02
CA THR A 44 4.46 -15.78 -1.68
C THR A 44 4.85 -14.39 -2.16
N ASP A 45 4.23 -13.93 -3.26
CA ASP A 45 4.60 -12.67 -3.89
C ASP A 45 3.82 -11.50 -3.27
N PRO A 46 4.51 -10.47 -2.73
CA PRO A 46 3.83 -9.39 -2.01
C PRO A 46 2.99 -8.51 -2.94
N VAL A 47 3.37 -8.37 -4.21
CA VAL A 47 2.56 -7.66 -5.21
C VAL A 47 1.27 -8.41 -5.55
N GLU A 48 1.28 -9.74 -5.50
CA GLU A 48 0.09 -10.56 -5.71
C GLU A 48 -0.85 -10.46 -4.51
N ILE A 49 -0.32 -10.53 -3.29
CA ILE A 49 -1.09 -10.29 -2.07
C ILE A 49 -1.72 -8.90 -2.08
N LEU A 50 -0.96 -7.89 -2.52
CA LEU A 50 -1.48 -6.53 -2.64
C LEU A 50 -2.60 -6.43 -3.69
N GLN A 51 -2.50 -7.17 -4.80
CA GLN A 51 -3.59 -7.27 -5.77
C GLN A 51 -4.82 -7.96 -5.16
N GLN A 52 -4.64 -9.06 -4.44
CA GLN A 52 -5.73 -9.80 -3.80
C GLN A 52 -6.45 -8.95 -2.75
N THR A 53 -5.73 -8.23 -1.90
CA THR A 53 -6.34 -7.30 -0.91
C THR A 53 -7.14 -6.18 -1.58
N LEU A 54 -6.72 -5.71 -2.76
CA LEU A 54 -7.49 -4.78 -3.58
C LEU A 54 -8.76 -5.41 -4.17
N GLU A 55 -8.69 -6.68 -4.60
CA GLU A 55 -9.84 -7.43 -5.13
C GLU A 55 -10.87 -7.74 -4.03
N TRP A 56 -10.40 -8.09 -2.83
CA TRP A 56 -11.26 -8.30 -1.66
C TRP A 56 -11.86 -7.01 -1.12
N GLY A 57 -11.29 -5.85 -1.46
CA GLY A 57 -11.73 -4.57 -0.92
C GLY A 57 -11.38 -4.39 0.56
N HIS A 58 -10.34 -5.08 1.05
CA HIS A 58 -10.02 -5.13 2.47
C HIS A 58 -8.51 -5.07 2.72
N LEU A 59 -8.06 -4.10 3.52
CA LEU A 59 -6.65 -3.83 3.78
C LEU A 59 -5.97 -4.90 4.63
N ALA A 60 -6.68 -5.45 5.61
CA ALA A 60 -6.15 -6.42 6.56
C ALA A 60 -7.20 -7.50 6.88
N PRO A 61 -7.52 -8.41 5.94
CA PRO A 61 -8.59 -9.40 6.08
C PRO A 61 -8.32 -10.42 7.20
N THR A 62 -7.07 -10.53 7.64
CA THR A 62 -6.63 -11.43 8.69
C THR A 62 -6.77 -10.83 10.10
N SER A 63 -7.20 -9.57 10.19
CA SER A 63 -7.53 -8.89 11.44
C SER A 63 -8.99 -9.16 11.80
N PRO A 64 -9.35 -9.40 13.08
CA PRO A 64 -8.52 -9.36 14.29
C PRO A 64 -7.76 -10.66 14.63
N ASP A 65 -7.95 -11.73 13.86
CA ASP A 65 -7.56 -13.09 14.27
C ASP A 65 -6.05 -13.30 14.40
N THR A 66 -5.27 -12.76 13.48
CA THR A 66 -3.79 -12.94 13.42
C THR A 66 -3.04 -11.62 13.44
N LEU A 67 -3.63 -10.57 12.85
CA LEU A 67 -3.13 -9.20 12.99
C LEU A 67 -3.90 -8.45 14.10
N PRO A 68 -3.22 -8.05 15.20
CA PRO A 68 -3.88 -7.36 16.30
C PRO A 68 -4.40 -5.99 15.86
N CYS A 69 -5.67 -5.73 16.14
CA CYS A 69 -6.31 -4.44 15.93
C CYS A 69 -7.10 -4.01 17.15
N TYR A 70 -7.49 -2.74 17.15
CA TYR A 70 -8.39 -2.20 18.15
C TYR A 70 -9.83 -2.65 17.83
N PRO A 71 -10.63 -3.08 18.82
CA PRO A 71 -12.01 -3.47 18.59
C PRO A 71 -12.86 -2.24 18.24
N PHE A 72 -13.18 -2.08 16.96
CA PHE A 72 -14.10 -1.04 16.49
C PHE A 72 -15.54 -1.56 16.55
N TYR A 73 -16.45 -0.78 17.13
CA TYR A 73 -17.85 -1.21 17.33
C TYR A 73 -18.79 -0.75 16.21
N GLU A 74 -18.50 0.38 15.58
CA GLU A 74 -19.41 0.98 14.59
C GLU A 74 -19.08 0.55 13.16
N ARG A 75 -17.79 0.61 12.80
CA ARG A 75 -17.32 0.38 11.44
C ARG A 75 -15.90 -0.15 11.46
N ASP A 76 -15.65 -1.14 10.61
CA ASP A 76 -14.30 -1.62 10.35
C ASP A 76 -13.54 -0.61 9.49
N PRO A 77 -12.40 -0.08 9.97
CA PRO A 77 -11.63 0.89 9.20
C PRO A 77 -10.78 0.23 8.11
N PHE A 78 -10.68 -1.09 8.03
CA PHE A 78 -9.88 -1.80 7.00
C PHE A 78 -10.63 -2.03 5.69
N ILE A 79 -11.93 -1.77 5.67
CA ILE A 79 -12.73 -1.85 4.45
C ILE A 79 -12.38 -0.67 3.53
N LEU A 80 -12.15 -0.96 2.25
CA LEU A 80 -11.88 0.05 1.23
C LEU A 80 -13.18 0.74 0.79
N ASP A 81 -13.37 1.98 1.24
CA ASP A 81 -14.57 2.79 0.91
C ASP A 81 -14.71 3.13 -0.57
N ALA A 82 -13.57 3.36 -1.23
CA ALA A 82 -13.53 3.49 -2.67
C ALA A 82 -12.18 3.03 -3.19
N ARG A 83 -12.13 2.73 -4.48
CA ARG A 83 -10.92 2.23 -5.12
C ARG A 83 -9.83 3.31 -5.14
N PRO A 84 -8.61 3.01 -4.64
CA PRO A 84 -7.49 3.93 -4.71
C PRO A 84 -6.89 3.96 -6.13
N ASP A 85 -6.28 5.07 -6.52
CA ASP A 85 -5.51 5.18 -7.77
C ASP A 85 -4.08 4.65 -7.57
N VAL A 86 -3.53 4.84 -6.37
CA VAL A 86 -2.24 4.27 -5.97
C VAL A 86 -2.43 3.48 -4.68
N TYR A 87 -2.10 2.19 -4.73
CA TYR A 87 -2.17 1.30 -3.58
C TYR A 87 -0.76 0.79 -3.25
N PHE A 88 -0.28 1.07 -2.04
CA PHE A 88 1.11 0.77 -1.67
C PHE A 88 1.24 -0.01 -0.37
N THR A 89 2.33 -0.77 -0.26
CA THR A 89 2.71 -1.49 0.96
C THR A 89 4.18 -1.25 1.27
N GLY A 90 4.50 -1.03 2.55
CA GLY A 90 5.84 -0.76 3.06
C GLY A 90 6.61 -2.02 3.47
N ASN A 91 7.89 -1.82 3.80
CA ASN A 91 8.76 -2.80 4.48
C ASN A 91 8.90 -4.18 3.81
N GLN A 92 8.72 -4.24 2.49
CA GLN A 92 8.87 -5.48 1.73
C GLN A 92 10.35 -5.81 1.46
N GLN A 93 10.63 -7.04 1.07
CA GLN A 93 12.01 -7.49 0.79
C GLN A 93 12.57 -6.87 -0.49
N THR A 94 11.73 -6.71 -1.52
CA THR A 94 12.13 -6.20 -2.83
C THR A 94 11.18 -5.12 -3.31
N PHE A 95 11.69 -4.22 -4.15
CA PHE A 95 10.85 -3.25 -4.84
C PHE A 95 10.07 -3.95 -5.95
N GLN A 96 8.74 -3.84 -5.93
CA GLN A 96 7.88 -4.38 -6.97
C GLN A 96 6.77 -3.37 -7.29
N THR A 97 6.34 -3.34 -8.54
CA THR A 97 5.22 -2.49 -8.96
C THR A 97 4.44 -3.14 -10.08
N ARG A 98 3.12 -2.92 -10.09
CA ARG A 98 2.21 -3.45 -11.11
C ARG A 98 1.08 -2.45 -11.36
N ILE A 99 0.61 -2.34 -12.59
CA ILE A 99 -0.67 -1.68 -12.89
C ILE A 99 -1.73 -2.76 -13.01
N VAL A 100 -2.85 -2.57 -12.32
CA VAL A 100 -4.03 -3.43 -12.44
C VAL A 100 -5.16 -2.58 -13.02
N GLU A 101 -5.80 -3.09 -14.07
CA GLU A 101 -6.97 -2.48 -14.66
C GLU A 101 -8.20 -3.18 -14.12
N THR A 102 -9.18 -2.39 -13.69
CA THR A 102 -10.39 -2.92 -13.11
C THR A 102 -11.62 -2.38 -13.83
N PRO A 103 -12.65 -3.21 -14.07
CA PRO A 103 -13.84 -2.76 -14.76
C PRO A 103 -14.49 -1.62 -13.99
N ASN A 104 -14.78 -0.53 -14.68
CA ASN A 104 -15.60 0.56 -14.17
C ASN A 104 -16.95 0.53 -14.90
N GLY A 105 -18.03 0.85 -14.19
CA GLY A 105 -19.38 0.90 -14.78
C GLY A 105 -19.55 1.97 -15.87
N SER A 106 -18.58 2.88 -16.04
CA SER A 106 -18.61 4.01 -16.99
C SER A 106 -17.84 3.77 -18.30
N GLY A 107 -17.43 2.54 -18.61
CA GLY A 107 -16.85 2.16 -19.90
C GLY A 107 -15.32 2.13 -19.95
N ASP A 108 -14.63 3.12 -19.38
CA ASP A 108 -13.17 3.11 -19.29
C ASP A 108 -12.68 2.37 -18.02
N PRO A 109 -11.74 1.42 -18.11
CA PRO A 109 -11.23 0.69 -16.95
C PRO A 109 -10.52 1.63 -15.97
N HIS A 110 -10.80 1.48 -14.68
CA HIS A 110 -10.08 2.21 -13.62
C HIS A 110 -8.74 1.53 -13.37
N ARG A 111 -7.66 2.31 -13.49
CA ARG A 111 -6.28 1.82 -13.34
C ARG A 111 -5.80 2.10 -11.93
N VAL A 112 -5.28 1.06 -11.28
CA VAL A 112 -4.67 1.15 -9.96
C VAL A 112 -3.20 0.78 -10.04
N ARG A 113 -2.34 1.66 -9.54
CA ARG A 113 -0.90 1.41 -9.42
C ARG A 113 -0.59 0.75 -8.08
N LEU A 114 -0.17 -0.50 -8.13
CA LEU A 114 0.34 -1.27 -7.00
C LEU A 114 1.84 -0.97 -6.81
N VAL A 115 2.25 -0.68 -5.57
CA VAL A 115 3.65 -0.40 -5.22
C VAL A 115 4.06 -1.12 -3.93
N CYS A 116 5.01 -2.03 -4.03
CA CYS A 116 5.67 -2.66 -2.90
C CYS A 116 7.00 -1.96 -2.66
N LEU A 117 7.09 -1.25 -1.55
CA LEU A 117 8.27 -0.49 -1.16
C LEU A 117 9.22 -1.38 -0.36
N PRO A 118 10.51 -1.45 -0.75
CA PRO A 118 11.47 -2.20 0.02
C PRO A 118 11.78 -1.49 1.34
N ARG A 119 12.37 -2.22 2.29
CA ARG A 119 12.89 -1.62 3.52
C ARG A 119 13.98 -0.61 3.20
N PHE A 120 13.70 0.66 3.47
CA PHE A 120 14.64 1.74 3.20
C PHE A 120 15.95 1.57 3.97
N ALA A 121 15.89 1.09 5.22
CA ALA A 121 17.08 0.88 6.05
C ALA A 121 18.08 -0.13 5.46
N GLU A 122 17.61 -1.07 4.64
CA GLU A 122 18.43 -2.12 4.02
C GLU A 122 18.81 -1.76 2.57
N THR A 123 17.85 -1.23 1.81
CA THR A 123 18.01 -1.02 0.36
C THR A 123 18.32 0.41 -0.04
N SER A 124 18.18 1.37 0.89
CA SER A 124 18.23 2.82 0.63
C SER A 124 17.40 3.24 -0.58
N THR A 125 16.31 2.53 -0.87
CA THR A 125 15.50 2.73 -2.08
C THR A 125 14.13 3.30 -1.72
N CYS A 126 13.72 4.35 -2.41
CA CYS A 126 12.37 4.89 -2.37
C CYS A 126 11.69 4.79 -3.74
N ALA A 127 10.39 5.03 -3.80
CA ALA A 127 9.63 5.08 -5.05
C ALA A 127 9.20 6.51 -5.36
N ILE A 128 9.32 6.88 -6.63
CA ILE A 128 8.78 8.12 -7.19
C ILE A 128 7.62 7.75 -8.09
N VAL A 129 6.42 8.22 -7.73
CA VAL A 129 5.20 7.99 -8.49
C VAL A 129 4.76 9.29 -9.17
N ASN A 130 4.62 9.25 -10.49
CA ASN A 130 3.99 10.33 -11.24
C ASN A 130 2.46 10.18 -11.11
N LEU A 131 1.80 11.15 -10.47
CA LEU A 131 0.36 11.08 -10.21
C LEU A 131 -0.50 11.25 -11.47
N SER A 132 0.02 11.87 -12.54
CA SER A 132 -0.72 12.08 -13.78
C SER A 132 -0.68 10.87 -14.72
N THR A 133 0.48 10.19 -14.80
CA THR A 133 0.63 9.00 -15.66
C THR A 133 0.52 7.69 -14.90
N LEU A 134 0.53 7.74 -13.56
CA LEU A 134 0.67 6.60 -12.66
C LEU A 134 1.97 5.82 -12.86
N ASP A 135 3.01 6.40 -13.47
CA ASP A 135 4.33 5.76 -13.59
C ASP A 135 5.08 5.74 -12.26
N CYS A 136 5.79 4.64 -12.00
CA CYS A 136 6.53 4.44 -10.76
C CYS A 136 7.98 4.05 -11.06
N HIS A 137 8.92 4.79 -10.49
CA HIS A 137 10.35 4.55 -10.64
C HIS A 137 11.03 4.40 -9.27
N PRO A 138 11.88 3.38 -9.08
CA PRO A 138 12.72 3.29 -7.90
C PRO A 138 13.84 4.34 -7.97
N MET A 139 14.15 4.94 -6.83
CA MET A 139 15.31 5.82 -6.63
C MET A 139 16.12 5.27 -5.46
N THR A 140 17.35 4.86 -5.73
CA THR A 140 18.27 4.32 -4.72
C THR A 140 19.27 5.39 -4.32
N PHE A 141 19.38 5.65 -3.02
CA PHE A 141 20.38 6.53 -2.43
C PHE A 141 21.60 5.71 -2.05
N GLY A 142 22.69 5.89 -2.78
CA GLY A 142 24.00 5.34 -2.42
C GLY A 142 25.04 6.46 -2.39
N ALA A 143 26.01 6.36 -1.50
CA ALA A 143 27.24 7.11 -1.67
C ALA A 143 27.99 6.52 -2.89
N ALA A 144 28.42 7.37 -3.82
CA ALA A 144 29.31 6.94 -4.88
C ALA A 144 30.65 6.51 -4.27
N GLY A 145 30.88 5.19 -4.17
CA GLY A 145 32.17 4.60 -3.82
C GLY A 145 32.33 4.17 -2.35
N MET A 146 32.34 2.86 -2.15
CA MET A 146 33.39 2.16 -1.39
C MET A 146 33.85 0.97 -2.22
#